data_AF-A0A2E3TVV2-F1
#
_entry.id   AF-A0A2E3TVV2-F1
#
_cell.length_a   1.000
_cell.length_b   1.000
_cell.length_c   1.000
_cell.angle_alpha   90.00
_cell.angle_beta   90.00
_cell.angle_gamma   90.00
#
_symmetry.space_group_name_H-M   'P 1'
#
loop_
_entity.id
_entity.type
_entity.pdbx_description
1 polymer ?
#
loop_
_entity_poly.entity_id
_entity_poly.type
_entity_poly.pdbx_seq_one_letter_code
_entity_poly.pdbx_strand_id
1 'polypeptide(L)'
;MEPAAVGLTCKDALEVFSQNQTLALQRRVAELEARLAKFEPVEHVDRFATYEEFERMCLSAKKRFAAWSRQHVWKDNIFTHYEPAELHDTVKELVVMWTGKEELSDHIAWMCCDWVAEFNYNWMHQQRGREWTGRDFRFRLWCEVFWRLDVHIYKIGASNFHCVRYINWIDFEDQTEFDDLAPPL
;
A
#
# COMPACT_ATOMS: atom_id res chain seq x y z
N MET A 1 -12.52 -69.86 14.34
CA MET A 1 -12.15 -68.74 15.23
C MET A 1 -12.09 -67.50 14.37
N GLU A 2 -13.12 -66.68 14.44
CA GLU A 2 -13.15 -65.36 13.80
C GLU A 2 -12.24 -64.39 14.57
N PRO A 3 -11.56 -63.45 13.90
CA PRO A 3 -10.74 -62.47 14.58
C PRO A 3 -11.66 -61.40 15.18
N ALA A 4 -11.57 -61.20 16.49
CA ALA A 4 -12.24 -60.13 17.20
C ALA A 4 -11.78 -58.77 16.64
N ALA A 5 -12.70 -58.04 16.02
CA ALA A 5 -12.50 -56.63 15.68
C ALA A 5 -12.41 -55.84 16.99
N VAL A 6 -11.18 -55.51 17.39
CA VAL A 6 -10.91 -54.60 18.51
C VAL A 6 -11.40 -53.22 18.09
N GLY A 7 -12.59 -52.85 18.56
CA GLY A 7 -13.22 -51.56 18.29
C GLY A 7 -12.45 -50.44 18.96
N LEU A 8 -11.84 -49.55 18.16
CA LEU A 8 -11.50 -48.20 18.61
C LEU A 8 -12.76 -47.55 19.15
N THR A 9 -12.75 -47.12 20.41
CA THR A 9 -13.88 -46.37 20.95
C THR A 9 -13.89 -44.97 20.34
N CYS A 10 -15.07 -44.32 20.25
CA CYS A 10 -15.14 -42.95 19.73
C CYS A 10 -14.26 -41.96 20.52
N LYS A 11 -13.95 -42.28 21.79
CA LYS A 11 -13.04 -41.51 22.63
C LYS A 11 -11.58 -41.61 22.14
N ASP A 12 -11.13 -42.81 21.80
CA ASP A 12 -9.77 -43.04 21.26
C ASP A 12 -9.60 -42.38 19.89
N ALA A 13 -10.65 -42.42 19.05
CA ALA A 13 -10.64 -41.71 17.78
C ALA A 13 -10.55 -40.18 17.97
N LEU A 14 -11.31 -39.61 18.91
CA LEU A 14 -11.28 -38.17 19.21
C LEU A 14 -9.94 -37.70 19.79
N GLU A 15 -9.30 -38.49 20.66
CA GLU A 15 -7.96 -38.19 21.16
C GLU A 15 -6.91 -38.23 20.04
N VAL A 16 -6.99 -39.20 19.13
CA VAL A 16 -6.11 -39.28 17.96
C VAL A 16 -6.37 -38.12 16.98
N PHE A 17 -7.62 -37.71 16.77
CA PHE A 17 -7.94 -36.54 15.95
C PHE A 17 -7.45 -35.24 16.60
N SER A 18 -7.62 -35.09 17.92
CA SER A 18 -7.12 -33.95 18.70
C SER A 18 -5.60 -33.86 18.63
N GLN A 19 -4.88 -34.96 18.88
CA GLN A 19 -3.42 -35.01 18.80
C GLN A 19 -2.91 -34.72 17.40
N ASN A 20 -3.59 -35.22 16.35
CA ASN A 20 -3.23 -34.93 14.97
C ASN A 20 -3.47 -33.45 14.60
N GLN A 21 -4.54 -32.83 15.10
CA GLN A 21 -4.78 -31.40 14.91
C GLN A 21 -3.72 -30.56 15.64
N THR A 22 -3.35 -30.94 16.86
CA THR A 22 -2.28 -30.26 17.61
C THR A 22 -0.92 -30.40 16.93
N LEU A 23 -0.58 -31.59 16.42
CA LEU A 23 0.64 -31.83 15.64
C LEU A 23 0.65 -31.05 14.32
N ALA A 24 -0.48 -30.98 13.62
CA ALA A 24 -0.61 -30.18 12.40
C ALA A 24 -0.49 -28.67 12.68
N LEU A 25 -1.08 -28.19 13.79
CA LEU A 25 -0.93 -26.82 14.27
C LEU A 25 0.51 -26.52 14.65
N GLN A 26 1.17 -27.40 15.39
CA GLN A 26 2.58 -27.25 15.76
C GLN A 26 3.49 -27.21 14.53
N ARG A 27 3.22 -28.04 13.50
CA ARG A 27 3.96 -27.97 12.24
C ARG A 27 3.75 -26.64 11.52
N ARG A 28 2.51 -26.14 11.45
CA ARG A 28 2.21 -24.84 10.83
C ARG A 28 2.81 -23.68 11.61
N VAL A 29 2.81 -23.75 12.94
CA VAL A 29 3.45 -22.75 13.81
C VAL A 29 4.96 -22.80 13.62
N ALA A 30 5.60 -23.96 13.64
CA ALA A 30 7.04 -24.10 13.39
C ALA A 30 7.44 -23.64 11.98
N GLU A 31 6.59 -23.88 10.97
CA GLU A 31 6.81 -23.39 9.61
C GLU A 31 6.66 -21.86 9.54
N LEU A 32 5.67 -21.29 10.21
CA LEU A 32 5.49 -19.84 10.33
C LEU A 32 6.62 -19.19 11.15
N GLU A 33 7.09 -19.83 12.21
CA GLU A 33 8.23 -19.41 13.03
C GLU A 33 9.53 -19.53 12.25
N ALA A 34 9.71 -20.57 11.43
CA ALA A 34 10.87 -20.69 10.54
C ALA A 34 10.81 -19.66 9.40
N ARG A 35 9.61 -19.33 8.90
CA ARG A 35 9.40 -18.23 7.96
C ARG A 35 9.64 -16.88 8.62
N LEU A 36 9.20 -16.68 9.85
CA LEU A 36 9.45 -15.47 10.64
C LEU A 36 10.93 -15.35 11.01
N ALA A 37 11.61 -16.44 11.35
CA ALA A 37 13.04 -16.45 11.68
C ALA A 37 13.92 -16.21 10.44
N LYS A 38 13.40 -16.49 9.24
CA LYS A 38 14.01 -16.06 7.96
C LYS A 38 13.73 -14.60 7.64
N PHE A 39 12.64 -14.04 8.18
CA PHE A 39 12.43 -12.60 8.20
C PHE A 39 13.23 -12.05 9.39
N GLU A 40 14.54 -11.86 9.17
CA GLU A 40 15.32 -11.00 10.05
C GLU A 40 14.52 -9.71 10.31
N PRO A 41 14.48 -9.20 11.56
CA PRO A 41 13.97 -7.87 11.80
C PRO A 41 14.70 -6.98 10.83
N VAL A 42 13.94 -6.37 9.90
CA VAL A 42 14.51 -5.54 8.84
C VAL A 42 15.43 -4.56 9.55
N GLU A 43 16.75 -4.74 9.40
CA GLU A 43 17.72 -3.78 9.90
C GLU A 43 17.22 -2.42 9.46
N HIS A 44 17.15 -1.47 10.40
CA HIS A 44 16.63 -0.14 10.13
C HIS A 44 17.25 0.36 8.83
N VAL A 45 16.43 0.48 7.78
CA VAL A 45 16.95 0.81 6.47
C VAL A 45 17.21 2.30 6.48
N ASP A 46 18.47 2.69 6.68
CA ASP A 46 18.94 4.06 6.46
C ASP A 46 18.99 4.33 4.95
N ARG A 47 17.80 4.53 4.38
CA ARG A 47 17.63 4.81 2.97
C ARG A 47 18.08 6.22 2.60
N PHE A 48 17.89 7.18 3.51
CA PHE A 48 18.27 8.57 3.33
C PHE A 48 19.25 8.96 4.44
N ALA A 49 20.40 9.54 4.08
CA ALA A 49 21.40 9.95 5.06
C ALA A 49 20.95 11.22 5.81
N THR A 50 20.19 12.08 5.13
CA THR A 50 19.66 13.32 5.71
C THR A 50 18.18 13.50 5.40
N TYR A 51 17.53 14.38 6.17
CA TYR A 51 16.13 14.72 5.93
C TYR A 51 15.97 15.44 4.59
N GLU A 52 16.92 16.29 4.18
CA GLU A 52 16.89 16.99 2.88
C GLU A 52 16.95 16.03 1.68
N GLU A 53 17.60 14.88 1.81
CA GLU A 53 17.55 13.82 0.79
C GLU A 53 16.17 13.19 0.69
N PHE A 54 15.55 12.92 1.83
CA PHE A 54 14.18 12.42 1.91
C PHE A 54 13.18 13.42 1.33
N GLU A 55 13.30 14.71 1.65
CA GLU A 55 12.46 15.78 1.10
C GLU A 55 12.58 15.87 -0.43
N ARG A 56 13.81 15.81 -0.97
CA ARG A 56 14.02 15.79 -2.42
C ARG A 56 13.35 14.59 -3.09
N MET A 57 13.40 13.41 -2.46
CA MET A 57 12.69 12.23 -2.95
C MET A 57 11.18 12.46 -2.96
N CYS A 58 10.61 13.04 -1.89
CA CYS A 58 9.17 13.34 -1.81
C CYS A 58 8.72 14.31 -2.91
N LEU A 59 9.53 15.34 -3.20
CA LEU A 59 9.28 16.27 -4.31
C LEU A 59 9.34 15.57 -5.68
N SER A 60 10.33 14.69 -5.90
CA SER A 60 10.41 13.89 -7.12
C SER A 60 9.21 12.95 -7.27
N ALA A 61 8.78 12.30 -6.19
CA ALA A 61 7.61 11.43 -6.15
C ALA A 61 6.32 12.21 -6.50
N LYS A 62 6.15 13.41 -5.92
CA LYS A 62 5.05 14.33 -6.25
C LYS A 62 5.05 14.68 -7.74
N LYS A 63 6.20 15.08 -8.29
CA LYS A 63 6.33 15.43 -9.71
C LYS A 63 5.98 14.27 -10.63
N ARG A 64 6.46 13.06 -10.30
CA ARG A 64 6.15 11.84 -11.07
C ARG A 64 4.66 11.52 -11.07
N PHE A 65 4.03 11.57 -9.89
CA PHE A 65 2.60 11.32 -9.75
C PHE A 65 1.75 12.42 -10.42
N ALA A 66 2.15 13.68 -10.30
CA ALA A 66 1.48 14.79 -10.96
C ALA A 66 1.50 14.64 -12.49
N ALA A 67 2.63 14.22 -13.06
CA ALA A 67 2.74 13.95 -14.50
C ALA A 67 1.81 12.82 -14.96
N TRP A 68 1.78 11.69 -14.24
CA TRP A 68 0.86 10.59 -14.53
C TRP A 68 -0.60 11.04 -14.40
N SER A 69 -0.97 11.65 -13.27
CA SER A 69 -2.36 12.01 -13.01
C SER A 69 -2.92 13.01 -14.03
N ARG A 70 -2.11 13.90 -14.62
CA ARG A 70 -2.60 14.77 -15.71
C ARG A 70 -2.99 14.01 -16.97
N GLN A 71 -2.30 12.91 -17.29
CA GLN A 71 -2.54 12.11 -18.49
C GLN A 71 -3.71 11.13 -18.28
N HIS A 72 -3.86 10.63 -17.06
CA HIS A 72 -4.73 9.50 -16.77
C HIS A 72 -5.96 9.86 -15.92
N VAL A 73 -6.04 11.07 -15.35
CA VAL A 73 -7.16 11.51 -14.49
C VAL A 73 -8.04 12.54 -15.19
N TRP A 74 -9.20 12.10 -15.67
CA TRP A 74 -10.07 12.90 -16.56
C TRP A 74 -11.08 13.74 -15.77
N LYS A 75 -11.50 14.89 -16.34
CA LYS A 75 -12.36 15.89 -15.68
C LYS A 75 -13.85 15.50 -15.64
N ASP A 76 -14.31 14.64 -16.55
CA ASP A 76 -15.72 14.65 -16.95
C ASP A 76 -16.57 13.47 -16.45
N ASN A 77 -16.02 12.49 -15.73
CA ASN A 77 -16.83 11.40 -15.16
C ASN A 77 -16.37 10.96 -13.76
N ILE A 78 -17.20 11.31 -12.79
CA ILE A 78 -16.99 11.28 -11.33
C ILE A 78 -16.65 9.87 -10.77
N PHE A 79 -16.95 8.82 -11.54
CA PHE A 79 -16.92 7.42 -11.07
C PHE A 79 -15.82 6.55 -11.71
N THR A 80 -15.15 7.01 -12.76
CA THR A 80 -14.15 6.23 -13.52
C THR A 80 -13.02 7.14 -13.97
N HIS A 81 -12.27 7.67 -13.00
CA HIS A 81 -11.33 8.75 -13.28
C HIS A 81 -9.96 8.30 -13.76
N TYR A 82 -9.52 7.07 -13.51
CA TYR A 82 -8.21 6.56 -13.91
C TYR A 82 -8.23 5.04 -13.99
N GLU A 83 -7.27 4.46 -14.72
CA GLU A 83 -7.17 3.02 -14.84
C GLU A 83 -6.40 2.40 -13.67
N PRO A 84 -6.98 1.43 -12.92
CA PRO A 84 -6.34 0.90 -11.71
C PRO A 84 -4.95 0.30 -11.95
N ALA A 85 -4.74 -0.34 -13.10
CA ALA A 85 -3.44 -0.90 -13.47
C ALA A 85 -2.37 0.20 -13.64
N GLU A 86 -2.73 1.34 -14.22
CA GLU A 86 -1.81 2.46 -14.43
C GLU A 86 -1.49 3.19 -13.12
N LEU A 87 -2.47 3.29 -12.20
CA LEU A 87 -2.22 3.77 -10.84
C LEU A 87 -1.26 2.83 -10.14
N HIS A 88 -1.50 1.51 -10.21
CA HIS A 88 -0.65 0.51 -9.58
C HIS A 88 0.81 0.60 -10.05
N ASP A 89 1.04 0.66 -11.37
CA ASP A 89 2.39 0.79 -11.91
C ASP A 89 3.07 2.09 -11.48
N THR A 90 2.32 3.20 -11.46
CA THR A 90 2.83 4.48 -10.94
C THR A 90 3.21 4.36 -9.46
N VAL A 91 2.36 3.75 -8.64
CA VAL A 91 2.62 3.58 -7.21
C VAL A 91 3.82 2.66 -6.97
N LYS A 92 4.02 1.61 -7.78
CA LYS A 92 5.23 0.77 -7.71
C LYS A 92 6.49 1.60 -7.87
N GLU A 93 6.53 2.47 -8.88
CA GLU A 93 7.67 3.36 -9.07
C GLU A 93 7.89 4.26 -7.86
N LEU A 94 6.82 4.82 -7.28
CA LEU A 94 6.93 5.65 -6.06
C LEU A 94 7.50 4.85 -4.88
N VAL A 95 7.09 3.59 -4.70
CA VAL A 95 7.64 2.71 -3.66
C VAL A 95 9.12 2.47 -3.89
N VAL A 96 9.55 2.22 -5.13
CA VAL A 96 10.97 2.03 -5.46
C VAL A 96 11.76 3.32 -5.22
N MET A 97 11.25 4.48 -5.59
CA MET A 97 11.89 5.76 -5.31
C MET A 97 12.11 5.96 -3.81
N TRP A 98 11.10 5.64 -3.02
CA TRP A 98 11.10 5.82 -1.57
C TRP A 98 12.01 4.81 -0.87
N THR A 99 11.89 3.53 -1.20
CA THR A 99 12.55 2.44 -0.46
C THR A 99 13.88 1.98 -1.06
N GLY A 100 14.08 2.23 -2.36
CA GLY A 100 15.17 1.63 -3.14
C GLY A 100 15.00 0.12 -3.40
N LYS A 101 13.85 -0.48 -3.07
CA LYS A 101 13.63 -1.93 -3.08
C LYS A 101 12.52 -2.32 -4.05
N GLU A 102 12.88 -2.95 -5.16
CA GLU A 102 11.92 -3.42 -6.17
C GLU A 102 11.01 -4.54 -5.66
N GLU A 103 11.55 -5.41 -4.79
CA GLU A 103 10.84 -6.54 -4.22
C GLU A 103 9.66 -6.16 -3.31
N LEU A 104 9.69 -4.94 -2.76
CA LEU A 104 8.60 -4.41 -1.93
C LEU A 104 7.51 -3.69 -2.76
N SER A 105 7.85 -3.29 -3.99
CA SER A 105 7.03 -2.37 -4.79
C SER A 105 5.63 -2.91 -5.07
N ASP A 106 5.54 -4.16 -5.52
CA ASP A 106 4.29 -4.76 -5.98
C ASP A 106 3.27 -4.90 -4.84
N HIS A 107 3.71 -5.45 -3.70
CA HIS A 107 2.83 -5.67 -2.56
C HIS A 107 2.34 -4.35 -1.95
N ILE A 108 3.23 -3.39 -1.77
CA ILE A 108 2.86 -2.08 -1.20
C ILE A 108 1.96 -1.30 -2.16
N ALA A 109 2.21 -1.39 -3.47
CA ALA A 109 1.38 -0.74 -4.47
C ALA A 109 -0.05 -1.29 -4.48
N TRP A 110 -0.24 -2.61 -4.42
CA TRP A 110 -1.57 -3.21 -4.28
C TRP A 110 -2.31 -2.71 -3.04
N MET A 111 -1.69 -2.77 -1.86
CA MET A 111 -2.31 -2.28 -0.63
C MET A 111 -2.69 -0.80 -0.68
N CYS A 112 -1.90 0.01 -1.40
CA CYS A 112 -2.17 1.41 -1.60
C CYS A 112 -3.36 1.61 -2.57
N CYS A 113 -3.38 0.91 -3.69
CA CYS A 113 -4.44 1.00 -4.69
C CYS A 113 -5.80 0.52 -4.14
N ASP A 114 -5.83 -0.58 -3.39
CA ASP A 114 -7.05 -1.08 -2.74
C ASP A 114 -7.65 -0.05 -1.79
N TRP A 115 -6.78 0.59 -0.98
CA TRP A 115 -7.20 1.66 -0.07
C TRP A 115 -7.74 2.86 -0.84
N VAL A 116 -7.04 3.29 -1.88
CA VAL A 116 -7.43 4.44 -2.68
C VAL A 116 -8.76 4.19 -3.40
N ALA A 117 -9.02 2.98 -3.88
CA ALA A 117 -10.29 2.59 -4.47
C ALA A 117 -11.44 2.67 -3.45
N GLU A 118 -11.26 2.10 -2.26
CA GLU A 118 -12.24 2.16 -1.18
C GLU A 118 -12.50 3.60 -0.71
N PHE A 119 -11.42 4.37 -0.53
CA PHE A 119 -11.48 5.77 -0.13
C PHE A 119 -12.24 6.59 -1.16
N ASN A 120 -11.88 6.48 -2.45
CA ASN A 120 -12.53 7.24 -3.51
C ASN A 120 -14.02 6.91 -3.58
N TYR A 121 -14.39 5.63 -3.49
CA TYR A 121 -15.79 5.25 -3.45
C TYR A 121 -16.52 5.96 -2.28
N ASN A 122 -16.05 5.76 -1.05
CA ASN A 122 -16.70 6.30 0.14
C ASN A 122 -16.75 7.83 0.15
N TRP A 123 -15.66 8.47 -0.24
CA TRP A 123 -15.54 9.92 -0.23
C TRP A 123 -16.39 10.58 -1.32
N MET A 124 -16.38 10.07 -2.56
CA MET A 124 -17.23 10.61 -3.63
C MET A 124 -18.72 10.42 -3.31
N HIS A 125 -19.08 9.33 -2.62
CA HIS A 125 -20.43 9.14 -2.10
C HIS A 125 -20.84 10.19 -1.04
N GLN A 126 -19.91 10.58 -0.15
CA GLN A 126 -20.15 11.62 0.86
C GLN A 126 -20.20 13.04 0.28
N GLN A 127 -19.50 13.29 -0.83
CA GLN A 127 -19.41 14.61 -1.46
C GLN A 127 -20.43 14.82 -2.60
N ARG A 128 -21.46 13.96 -2.69
CA ARG A 128 -22.52 14.07 -3.70
C ARG A 128 -23.14 15.48 -3.70
N GLY A 129 -23.18 16.11 -4.88
CA GLY A 129 -23.74 17.45 -5.09
C GLY A 129 -22.74 18.60 -4.99
N ARG A 130 -21.46 18.34 -4.72
CA ARG A 130 -20.38 19.32 -4.91
C ARG A 130 -19.84 19.22 -6.35
N GLU A 131 -19.59 20.37 -6.95
CA GLU A 131 -18.79 20.44 -8.18
C GLU A 131 -17.31 20.26 -7.81
N TRP A 132 -16.66 19.31 -8.47
CA TRP A 132 -15.24 19.03 -8.31
C TRP A 132 -14.53 19.34 -9.60
N THR A 133 -13.38 20.00 -9.51
CA THR A 133 -12.49 20.10 -10.66
C THR A 133 -11.61 18.85 -10.72
N GLY A 134 -11.16 18.46 -11.92
CA GLY A 134 -10.17 17.39 -12.07
C GLY A 134 -8.87 17.70 -11.29
N ARG A 135 -8.58 18.98 -11.03
CA ARG A 135 -7.47 19.42 -10.18
C ARG A 135 -7.67 19.00 -8.73
N ASP A 136 -8.83 19.30 -8.15
CA ASP A 136 -9.15 18.95 -6.76
C ASP A 136 -9.08 17.43 -6.53
N PHE A 137 -9.60 16.67 -7.50
CA PHE A 137 -9.55 15.22 -7.45
C PHE A 137 -8.12 14.67 -7.53
N ARG A 138 -7.29 15.16 -8.47
CA ARG A 138 -5.87 14.77 -8.55
C ARG A 138 -5.09 15.08 -7.27
N PHE A 139 -5.34 16.24 -6.69
CA PHE A 139 -4.73 16.61 -5.42
C PHE A 139 -5.15 15.63 -4.31
N ARG A 140 -6.45 15.36 -4.18
CA ARG A 140 -6.93 14.44 -3.15
C ARG A 140 -6.34 13.04 -3.34
N LEU A 141 -6.30 12.56 -4.58
CA LEU A 141 -5.72 11.28 -4.92
C LEU A 141 -4.25 11.20 -4.50
N TRP A 142 -3.47 12.25 -4.75
CA TRP A 142 -2.08 12.33 -4.29
C TRP A 142 -1.97 12.23 -2.77
N CYS A 143 -2.78 12.99 -2.02
CA CYS A 143 -2.74 12.96 -0.55
C CYS A 143 -2.99 11.55 -0.01
N GLU A 144 -3.96 10.83 -0.57
CA GLU A 144 -4.28 9.47 -0.13
C GLU A 144 -3.18 8.48 -0.48
N VAL A 145 -2.67 8.51 -1.71
CA VAL A 145 -1.56 7.67 -2.14
C VAL A 145 -0.33 7.92 -1.26
N PHE A 146 0.05 9.19 -1.11
CA PHE A 146 1.25 9.58 -0.38
C PHE A 146 1.17 9.21 1.09
N TRP A 147 0.05 9.52 1.76
CA TRP A 147 -0.18 9.14 3.16
C TRP A 147 -0.10 7.62 3.33
N ARG A 148 -0.70 6.86 2.41
CA ARG A 148 -0.75 5.41 2.52
C ARG A 148 0.63 4.79 2.32
N LEU A 149 1.41 5.32 1.39
CA LEU A 149 2.81 4.94 1.20
C LEU A 149 3.65 5.25 2.43
N ASP A 150 3.59 6.49 2.95
CA ASP A 150 4.34 6.92 4.13
C ASP A 150 4.09 6.01 5.33
N VAL A 151 2.81 5.78 5.65
CA VAL A 151 2.40 4.93 6.78
C VAL A 151 2.90 3.51 6.63
N HIS A 152 2.76 2.89 5.44
CA HIS A 152 3.12 1.49 5.25
C HIS A 152 4.64 1.30 5.20
N ILE A 153 5.33 2.13 4.42
CA ILE A 153 6.78 2.06 4.26
C ILE A 153 7.48 2.31 5.60
N TYR A 154 7.00 3.30 6.38
CA TYR A 154 7.53 3.55 7.70
C TYR A 154 7.25 2.40 8.69
N LYS A 155 6.02 1.87 8.71
CA LYS A 155 5.64 0.76 9.61
C LYS A 155 6.45 -0.51 9.40
N ILE A 156 6.83 -0.82 8.17
CA ILE A 156 7.65 -2.00 7.86
C ILE A 156 9.16 -1.73 8.01
N GLY A 157 9.55 -0.53 8.45
CA GLY A 157 10.95 -0.15 8.63
C GLY A 157 11.72 0.06 7.32
N ALA A 158 11.03 0.25 6.20
CA ALA A 158 11.64 0.47 4.88
C ALA A 158 11.96 1.95 4.60
N SER A 159 11.71 2.84 5.56
CA SER A 159 12.15 4.24 5.57
C SER A 159 12.53 4.65 6.98
N ASN A 160 13.66 5.34 7.11
CA ASN A 160 14.12 5.94 8.36
C ASN A 160 13.43 7.28 8.69
N PHE A 161 12.67 7.85 7.74
CA PHE A 161 11.87 9.06 7.93
C PHE A 161 10.36 8.79 7.78
N HIS A 162 9.56 9.53 8.55
CA HIS A 162 8.11 9.58 8.45
C HIS A 162 7.68 11.01 8.06
N CYS A 163 6.80 11.11 7.07
CA CYS A 163 6.38 12.35 6.45
C CYS A 163 5.16 13.03 7.12
N VAL A 164 4.95 12.93 8.44
CA VAL A 164 3.78 13.54 9.13
C VAL A 164 3.64 15.04 8.87
N ARG A 165 4.76 15.75 8.65
CA ARG A 165 4.78 17.21 8.42
C ARG A 165 4.40 17.62 7.00
N TYR A 166 4.70 16.81 5.99
CA TYR A 166 4.58 17.21 4.58
C TYR A 166 3.16 17.27 4.03
N ILE A 167 2.22 16.58 4.66
CA ILE A 167 0.81 16.66 4.29
C ILE A 167 0.22 18.04 4.62
N ASN A 168 0.82 18.74 5.58
CA ASN A 168 0.37 20.06 6.03
C ASN A 168 1.29 21.22 5.58
N TRP A 169 2.51 20.96 5.08
CA TRP A 169 3.57 21.97 4.89
C TRP A 169 4.20 22.05 3.50
N ILE A 170 3.84 21.22 2.53
CA ILE A 170 3.96 21.72 1.16
C ILE A 170 2.84 22.74 1.04
N ASP A 171 3.21 24.01 1.25
CA ASP A 171 2.44 25.15 0.78
C ASP A 171 1.95 24.82 -0.63
N PHE A 172 0.67 24.46 -0.70
CA PHE A 172 -0.07 24.30 -1.93
C PHE A 172 -0.29 25.68 -2.59
N GLU A 173 0.44 26.72 -2.19
CA GLU A 173 0.53 27.99 -2.90
C GLU A 173 1.38 27.87 -4.18
N ASP A 174 2.25 26.85 -4.31
CA ASP A 174 2.81 26.44 -5.60
C ASP A 174 1.88 25.45 -6.32
N GLN A 175 0.60 25.84 -6.33
CA GLN A 175 -0.53 25.23 -7.01
C GLN A 175 -0.34 25.19 -8.54
N THR A 176 0.58 26.01 -9.04
CA THR A 176 1.08 26.16 -10.42
C THR A 176 1.58 24.86 -11.02
N GLU A 177 2.19 23.93 -10.27
CA GLU A 177 2.69 22.69 -10.88
C GLU A 177 1.55 21.89 -11.53
N PHE A 178 0.33 21.88 -10.98
CA PHE A 178 -0.81 21.23 -11.62
C PHE A 178 -1.48 22.07 -12.74
N ASP A 179 -1.11 23.35 -12.88
CA ASP A 179 -1.63 24.31 -13.86
C ASP A 179 -0.68 24.54 -15.06
N ASP A 180 0.64 24.48 -14.89
CA ASP A 180 1.65 24.99 -15.86
C ASP A 180 2.05 24.03 -16.99
N LEU A 181 1.36 22.89 -17.14
CA LEU A 181 1.60 21.94 -18.23
C LEU A 181 0.29 21.45 -18.84
N ALA A 182 -0.67 22.36 -19.03
CA ALA A 182 -1.73 22.11 -19.99
C ALA A 182 -1.08 21.82 -21.36
N PRO A 183 -1.43 20.74 -22.07
CA PRO A 183 -1.00 20.59 -23.44
C PRO A 183 -1.46 21.83 -24.23
N PRO A 184 -0.63 22.39 -25.13
CA PRO A 184 -1.10 23.47 -25.97
C PRO A 184 -2.35 22.98 -26.73
N LEU A 185 -3.37 23.83 -26.73
CA LEU A 185 -4.61 23.64 -27.51
C LEU A 185 -4.30 23.31 -28.98
#